data_AF-A0A6G1RZP8-F1
#
_entry.id   AF-A0A6G1RZP8-F1
#
_cell.length_a   1.000
_cell.length_b   1.000
_cell.length_c   1.000
_cell.angle_alpha   90.00
_cell.angle_beta   90.00
_cell.angle_gamma   90.00
#
_symmetry.space_group_name_H-M   'P 1'
#
loop_
_entity.id
_entity.type
_entity.pdbx_description
1 polymer ?
#
loop_
_entity_poly.entity_id
_entity_poly.type
_entity_poly.pdbx_seq_one_letter_code
_entity_poly.pdbx_strand_id
1 'polypeptide(L)'
;NSVKSLQSSTVESKSFQEKFQKFQTENQCCGLLHGPADWGNNFNIPLGGKKICECEAELSSTPLCTSYDTIKIYAKSCGDVIVEYLKDHLLIIMGIAFGLAIVEIIGLVFSMSLYCQIQRK
;
A
#
# COMPACT_ATOMS: atom_id res chain seq x y z
N ASN A 1 -10.16 -9.61 0.74
CA ASN A 1 -9.02 -9.56 1.70
C ASN A 1 -7.75 -9.51 0.87
N SER A 2 -6.92 -8.47 1.05
CA SER A 2 -5.77 -8.17 0.20
C SER A 2 -4.71 -9.29 0.16
N VAL A 3 -4.56 -10.06 1.25
CA VAL A 3 -3.69 -11.25 1.27
C VAL A 3 -4.18 -12.32 0.28
N LYS A 4 -5.50 -12.49 0.14
CA LYS A 4 -6.06 -13.42 -0.87
C LYS A 4 -5.71 -12.99 -2.29
N SER A 5 -5.57 -11.69 -2.56
CA SER A 5 -5.13 -11.20 -3.87
C SER A 5 -3.66 -11.54 -4.16
N LEU A 6 -2.81 -11.66 -3.14
CA LEU A 6 -1.42 -12.10 -3.31
C LEU A 6 -1.32 -13.60 -3.65
N GLN A 7 -2.26 -14.39 -3.14
CA GLN A 7 -2.33 -15.84 -3.36
C GLN A 7 -3.18 -16.24 -4.59
N SER A 8 -3.97 -15.29 -5.11
CA SER A 8 -4.88 -15.51 -6.23
C SER A 8 -4.14 -15.69 -7.56
N SER A 9 -4.77 -16.42 -8.48
CA SER A 9 -4.30 -16.67 -9.85
C SER A 9 -5.08 -15.90 -10.92
N THR A 10 -6.02 -15.02 -10.53
CA THR A 10 -6.82 -14.23 -11.48
C THR A 10 -6.02 -13.10 -12.15
N VAL A 11 -6.52 -12.60 -13.28
CA VAL A 11 -5.86 -11.53 -14.05
C VAL A 11 -5.82 -10.23 -13.25
N GLU A 12 -6.89 -9.91 -12.53
CA GLU A 12 -6.99 -8.72 -11.68
C GLU A 12 -5.93 -8.78 -10.56
N SER A 13 -5.74 -9.96 -9.96
CA SER A 13 -4.72 -10.14 -8.92
C SER A 13 -3.31 -9.94 -9.42
N LYS A 14 -2.98 -10.25 -10.68
CA LYS A 14 -1.64 -10.00 -11.23
C LYS A 14 -1.30 -8.52 -11.25
N SER A 15 -2.25 -7.67 -11.68
CA SER A 15 -2.05 -6.22 -11.67
C SER A 15 -1.81 -5.65 -10.27
N PHE A 16 -2.48 -6.23 -9.26
CA PHE A 16 -2.26 -5.88 -7.87
C PHE A 16 -0.91 -6.37 -7.36
N GLN A 17 -0.55 -7.62 -7.66
CA GLN A 17 0.73 -8.24 -7.28
C GLN A 17 1.93 -7.44 -7.84
N GLU A 18 1.88 -7.01 -9.10
CA GLU A 18 2.93 -6.19 -9.71
C GLU A 18 3.11 -4.84 -8.99
N LYS A 19 2.00 -4.13 -8.75
CA LYS A 19 2.03 -2.86 -8.00
C LYS A 19 2.53 -3.06 -6.58
N PHE A 20 2.10 -4.15 -5.93
CA PHE A 20 2.48 -4.45 -4.57
C PHE A 20 3.94 -4.90 -4.45
N GLN A 21 4.49 -5.61 -5.43
CA GLN A 21 5.92 -5.93 -5.48
C GLN A 21 6.78 -4.68 -5.69
N LYS A 22 6.33 -3.75 -6.54
CA LYS A 22 6.98 -2.45 -6.69
C LYS A 22 6.99 -1.70 -5.36
N PHE A 23 5.86 -1.65 -4.67
CA PHE A 23 5.76 -1.05 -3.34
C PHE A 23 6.72 -1.70 -2.33
N GLN A 24 6.78 -3.04 -2.29
CA GLN A 24 7.71 -3.79 -1.44
C GLN A 24 9.18 -3.42 -1.68
N THR A 25 9.55 -3.22 -2.95
CA THR A 25 10.91 -2.85 -3.34
C THR A 25 11.23 -1.41 -2.93
N GLU A 26 10.31 -0.48 -3.19
CA GLU A 26 10.48 0.93 -2.84
C GLU A 26 10.53 1.18 -1.33
N ASN A 27 9.81 0.37 -0.55
CA ASN A 27 9.68 0.52 0.90
C ASN A 27 10.44 -0.55 1.70
N GLN A 28 11.27 -1.34 1.03
CA GLN A 28 12.17 -2.34 1.64
C GLN A 28 11.44 -3.25 2.64
N CYS A 29 10.29 -3.79 2.23
CA CYS A 29 9.44 -4.67 3.03
C CYS A 29 9.01 -5.89 2.23
N CYS A 30 8.51 -6.92 2.91
CA CYS A 30 8.00 -8.14 2.28
C CYS A 30 6.67 -8.56 2.89
N GLY A 31 5.71 -8.94 2.06
CA GLY A 31 4.40 -9.40 2.50
C GLY A 31 3.57 -8.30 3.18
N LEU A 32 2.31 -8.59 3.48
CA LEU A 32 1.41 -7.62 4.10
C LEU A 32 1.36 -7.76 5.63
N LEU A 33 1.19 -8.98 6.14
CA LEU A 33 1.01 -9.29 7.56
C LEU A 33 2.03 -10.33 8.05
N HIS A 34 2.26 -11.40 7.28
CA HIS A 34 3.11 -12.54 7.68
C HIS A 34 4.33 -12.70 6.77
N GLY A 35 4.82 -11.58 6.21
CA GLY A 35 6.02 -11.58 5.40
C GLY A 35 5.86 -12.42 4.12
N PRO A 36 6.89 -13.19 3.71
CA PRO A 36 6.84 -13.97 2.47
C PRO A 36 5.70 -15.01 2.45
N ALA A 37 5.21 -15.46 3.60
CA ALA A 37 4.12 -16.43 3.69
C ALA A 37 2.80 -15.91 3.08
N ASP A 38 2.58 -14.59 3.04
CA ASP A 38 1.37 -14.02 2.46
C ASP A 38 1.25 -14.26 0.95
N TRP A 39 2.38 -14.49 0.27
CA TRP A 39 2.41 -14.79 -1.15
C TRP A 39 2.03 -16.25 -1.47
N GLY A 40 2.12 -17.15 -0.49
CA GLY A 40 1.80 -18.57 -0.66
C GLY A 40 2.52 -19.19 -1.87
N ASN A 41 1.77 -19.91 -2.71
CA ASN A 41 2.32 -20.58 -3.90
C ASN A 41 2.87 -19.62 -4.96
N ASN A 42 2.50 -18.33 -4.92
CA ASN A 42 2.97 -17.33 -5.88
C ASN A 42 4.35 -16.77 -5.52
N PHE A 43 4.89 -17.06 -4.33
CA PHE A 43 6.18 -16.53 -3.89
C PHE A 43 7.34 -16.85 -4.84
N ASN A 44 7.35 -18.08 -5.37
CA ASN A 44 8.39 -18.56 -6.28
C ASN A 44 8.14 -18.18 -7.75
N ILE A 45 7.04 -17.49 -8.05
CA ILE A 45 6.69 -17.07 -9.40
C ILE A 45 7.23 -15.66 -9.60
N PRO A 46 8.26 -15.46 -10.45
CA PRO A 46 8.78 -14.12 -10.70
C PRO A 46 7.71 -13.24 -11.35
N LEU A 47 7.55 -12.04 -10.81
CA LEU A 47 6.67 -11.00 -11.34
C LEU A 47 7.55 -9.87 -11.86
N GLY A 48 7.29 -9.41 -13.09
CA GLY A 48 8.09 -8.39 -13.76
C GLY A 48 9.57 -8.75 -13.94
N GLY A 49 9.92 -10.05 -13.95
CA GLY A 49 11.30 -10.53 -14.09
C GLY A 49 12.14 -10.47 -12.80
N LYS A 50 11.56 -10.09 -11.66
CA LYS A 50 12.24 -10.09 -10.36
C LYS A 50 11.64 -11.12 -9.41
N LYS A 51 12.45 -11.66 -8.50
CA LYS A 51 11.95 -12.51 -7.42
C LYS A 51 11.13 -11.67 -6.45
N ILE A 52 10.16 -12.32 -5.82
CA ILE A 52 9.30 -11.67 -4.84
C ILE A 52 10.12 -11.29 -3.60
N CYS A 53 9.93 -10.06 -3.12
CA CYS A 53 10.58 -9.52 -1.94
C CYS A 53 12.13 -9.51 -1.96
N GLU A 54 12.75 -9.66 -3.13
CA GLU A 54 14.20 -9.77 -3.24
C GLU A 54 14.89 -8.54 -2.63
N CYS A 55 15.77 -8.81 -1.66
CA CYS A 55 16.55 -7.76 -1.02
C CYS A 55 17.70 -7.34 -1.92
N GLU A 56 17.97 -6.04 -1.99
CA GLU A 56 19.08 -5.53 -2.79
C GLU A 56 20.43 -6.09 -2.31
N ALA A 57 21.33 -6.41 -3.26
CA ALA A 57 22.59 -7.08 -2.95
C ALA A 57 23.48 -6.26 -2.00
N GLU A 58 23.43 -4.93 -2.11
CA GLU A 58 24.18 -4.01 -1.24
C GLU A 58 23.69 -4.02 0.21
N LEU A 59 22.41 -4.33 0.43
CA LEU A 59 21.78 -4.38 1.76
C LEU A 59 21.87 -5.76 2.40
N SER A 60 22.38 -6.75 1.67
CA SER A 60 22.33 -8.15 2.07
C SER A 60 23.08 -8.48 3.37
N SER A 61 24.00 -7.62 3.82
CA SER A 61 24.72 -7.74 5.09
C SER A 61 24.12 -6.91 6.24
N THR A 62 23.03 -6.17 5.98
CA THR A 62 22.33 -5.34 6.95
C THR A 62 21.20 -6.14 7.62
N PRO A 63 20.72 -5.74 8.82
CA PRO A 63 19.57 -6.38 9.47
C PRO A 63 18.25 -6.16 8.72
N LEU A 64 18.24 -5.37 7.63
CA LEU A 64 17.06 -5.15 6.79
C LEU A 64 16.72 -6.36 5.94
N CYS A 65 17.69 -7.24 5.67
CA CYS A 65 17.49 -8.45 4.91
C CYS A 65 17.55 -9.70 5.81
N THR A 66 16.73 -10.70 5.52
CA THR A 66 16.80 -12.02 6.13
C THR A 66 16.85 -13.10 5.05
N SER A 67 17.47 -14.23 5.36
CA SER A 67 17.44 -15.41 4.48
C SER A 67 16.07 -16.06 4.56
N TYR A 68 15.48 -16.35 3.40
CA TYR A 68 14.24 -17.11 3.29
C TYR A 68 14.35 -18.05 2.08
N ASP A 69 14.22 -19.35 2.36
CA ASP A 69 14.48 -20.41 1.39
C ASP A 69 15.89 -20.27 0.77
N THR A 70 16.00 -20.01 -0.53
CA THR A 70 17.27 -19.89 -1.27
C THR A 70 17.69 -18.46 -1.58
N ILE A 71 16.91 -17.45 -1.14
CA ILE A 71 17.13 -16.03 -1.45
C ILE A 71 17.20 -15.17 -0.18
N LYS A 72 17.70 -13.94 -0.32
CA LYS A 72 17.57 -12.91 0.71
C LYS A 72 16.38 -12.03 0.40
N ILE A 73 15.54 -11.81 1.40
CA ILE A 73 14.34 -10.98 1.31
C ILE A 73 14.37 -9.86 2.35
N TYR A 74 13.56 -8.83 2.14
CA TYR A 74 13.32 -7.83 3.18
C TYR A 74 12.68 -8.46 4.42
N ALA A 75 13.24 -8.17 5.60
CA ALA A 75 12.84 -8.78 6.86
C ALA A 75 11.54 -8.19 7.44
N LYS A 76 11.25 -6.93 7.15
CA LYS A 76 10.11 -6.20 7.71
C LYS A 76 8.83 -6.45 6.91
N SER A 77 7.69 -6.58 7.59
CA SER A 77 6.39 -6.68 6.91
C SER A 77 5.95 -5.32 6.36
N CYS A 78 5.27 -5.29 5.21
CA CYS A 78 4.77 -4.01 4.67
C CYS A 78 3.61 -3.45 5.49
N GLY A 79 2.85 -4.30 6.20
CA GLY A 79 1.84 -3.85 7.16
C GLY A 79 2.45 -2.97 8.25
N ASP A 80 3.61 -3.38 8.79
CA ASP A 80 4.32 -2.58 9.78
C ASP A 80 4.77 -1.24 9.20
N VAL A 81 5.34 -1.23 7.99
CA VAL A 81 5.75 0.00 7.31
C VAL A 81 4.56 0.94 7.07
N ILE A 82 3.42 0.41 6.61
CA ILE A 82 2.20 1.20 6.38
C ILE A 82 1.69 1.78 7.71
N VAL A 83 1.65 0.98 8.77
CA VAL A 83 1.17 1.42 10.08
C VAL A 83 2.08 2.49 10.67
N GLU A 84 3.40 2.33 10.55
CA GLU A 84 4.38 3.33 11.00
C GLU A 84 4.22 4.64 10.22
N TYR A 85 4.14 4.57 8.89
CA TYR A 85 3.88 5.73 8.05
C TYR A 85 2.59 6.47 8.44
N LEU A 86 1.50 5.72 8.67
CA LEU A 86 0.23 6.30 9.10
C LEU A 86 0.33 6.95 10.49
N LYS A 87 1.08 6.36 11.42
CA LYS A 87 1.28 6.94 12.76
C LYS A 87 2.09 8.23 12.69
N ASP A 88 3.17 8.26 11.91
CA ASP A 88 4.04 9.42 11.79
C ASP A 88 3.37 10.59 11.06
N HIS A 89 2.48 10.30 10.11
CA HIS A 89 1.78 11.31 9.32
C HIS A 89 0.31 11.51 9.72
N LEU A 90 -0.15 10.92 10.82
CA LEU A 90 -1.56 10.97 11.25
C LEU A 90 -2.07 12.40 11.39
N LEU A 91 -1.25 13.28 11.99
CA LEU A 91 -1.61 14.68 12.22
C LEU A 91 -1.84 15.43 10.90
N ILE A 92 -0.98 15.20 9.91
CA ILE A 92 -1.11 15.82 8.58
C ILE A 92 -2.38 15.32 7.89
N ILE A 93 -2.64 14.01 7.94
CA ILE A 93 -3.83 13.39 7.36
C ILE A 93 -5.11 13.97 7.99
N MET A 94 -5.14 14.11 9.31
CA MET A 94 -6.27 14.74 10.02
C MET A 94 -6.47 16.19 9.59
N GLY A 95 -5.39 16.96 9.41
CA GLY A 95 -5.45 18.32 8.89
C GLY A 95 -6.06 18.40 7.49
N ILE A 96 -5.65 17.51 6.58
CA ILE A 96 -6.21 17.43 5.22
C ILE A 96 -7.71 17.08 5.27
N ALA A 97 -8.09 16.09 6.08
CA ALA A 97 -9.48 15.68 6.22
C ALA A 97 -10.37 16.81 6.74
N PHE A 98 -9.91 17.55 7.75
CA PHE A 98 -10.62 18.71 8.28
C PHE A 98 -10.73 19.84 7.24
N GLY A 99 -9.67 20.12 6.49
CA GLY A 99 -9.69 21.10 5.41
C GLY A 99 -10.70 20.76 4.31
N LEU A 100 -10.75 19.50 3.88
CA LEU A 100 -11.72 19.02 2.89
C LEU A 100 -13.16 19.15 3.40
N ALA A 101 -13.41 18.84 4.68
CA ALA A 101 -14.74 18.98 5.26
C ALA A 101 -15.25 20.42 5.24
N ILE A 102 -14.39 21.42 5.50
CA ILE A 102 -14.76 22.83 5.43
C ILE A 102 -15.14 23.22 3.98
N VAL A 103 -14.35 22.80 3.00
CA VAL A 103 -14.62 23.09 1.58
C VAL A 103 -15.97 22.49 1.15
N GLU A 104 -16.27 21.27 1.59
CA GLU A 104 -17.54 20.61 1.31
C GLU A 104 -18.73 21.36 1.91
N ILE A 105 -18.63 21.80 3.17
CA ILE A 105 -19.67 22.59 3.85
C ILE A 105 -19.92 23.90 3.08
N ILE A 106 -18.85 24.60 2.67
CA ILE A 106 -18.97 25.82 1.86
C ILE A 106 -19.66 25.53 0.52
N GLY A 107 -19.29 24.43 -0.14
CA GLY A 107 -19.95 23.96 -1.36
C GLY A 107 -21.45 23.75 -1.18
N LEU A 108 -21.86 23.07 -0.10
CA LEU A 108 -23.28 22.85 0.23
C LEU A 108 -24.03 24.15 0.49
N VAL A 109 -23.42 25.10 1.21
CA VAL A 109 -24.02 26.43 1.46
C VAL A 109 -24.25 27.18 0.14
N PHE A 110 -23.26 27.18 -0.77
CA PHE A 110 -23.43 27.81 -2.07
C PHE A 110 -24.49 27.13 -2.93
N SER A 111 -24.51 25.78 -2.97
CA SER A 111 -25.53 25.03 -3.70
C SER A 111 -26.94 25.36 -3.21
N MET A 112 -27.17 25.40 -1.90
CA MET A 112 -28.49 25.76 -1.34
C MET A 112 -28.85 27.22 -1.62
N SER A 113 -27.89 28.14 -1.50
CA SER A 113 -28.11 29.55 -1.79
C SER A 113 -28.50 29.78 -3.26
N LEU A 114 -27.81 29.10 -4.20
CA LEU A 114 -28.12 29.17 -5.62
C LEU A 114 -29.47 28.51 -5.94
N TYR A 115 -29.76 27.35 -5.33
CA TYR A 115 -31.05 26.67 -5.49
C TYR A 115 -32.22 27.58 -5.10
N CYS A 116 -32.15 28.22 -3.92
CA CYS A 116 -33.19 29.15 -3.47
C CYS A 116 -33.31 30.38 -4.38
N GLN A 117 -32.21 30.88 -4.96
CA GLN A 117 -32.28 32.00 -5.90
C GLN A 117 -32.95 31.62 -7.22
N ILE A 118 -32.66 30.43 -7.75
CA ILE A 118 -33.28 29.92 -8.98
C ILE A 118 -34.77 29.70 -8.76
N GLN A 119 -35.18 29.08 -7.65
CA GLN A 119 -36.59 28.84 -7.34
C GLN A 119 -37.41 30.13 -7.16
N ARG A 120 -36.76 31.22 -6.74
CA ARG A 120 -37.40 32.53 -6.57
C ARG A 120 -37.51 33.33 -7.87
N LYS A 121 -36.92 32.86 -8.97
CA LYS A 121 -37.15 33.37 -10.33
C LYS A 121 -38.22 32.55 -11.03
#